data_AF-A0A7X9G1C2-F1
#
_entry.id   AF-A0A7X9G1C2-F1
#
_cell.length_a   1.000
_cell.length_b   1.000
_cell.length_c   1.000
_cell.angle_alpha   90.00
_cell.angle_beta   90.00
_cell.angle_gamma   90.00
#
_symmetry.space_group_name_H-M   'P 1'
#
loop_
_entity.id
_entity.type
_entity.pdbx_description
1 polymer ?
#
loop_
_entity_poly.entity_id
_entity_poly.type
_entity_poly.pdbx_seq_one_letter_code
_entity_poly.pdbx_strand_id
1 'polypeptide(L)'
;METKVTTIYDYKSIDIPKPLIELQLPDLSAFIEDQCQKLAERHSKLELPEGQKHVLTDEMVQAEDLPGITTVEEYKDAMRREIPFTIRSQQSHMIVSDFLVPQLVQRSTFEINDEEATRESKHRLNIFEEKAKEQGLSLEAYGQKEFGVPTMDEGEVRQYVLYLGRTSFLFRVLAQEYLRQRGVTLDVVSYAEYVKSIAETTGMEEDNVREVLPIHIYMDEVPTVSMLDEMASWVYSQITFDE
;
A
#
# COMPACT_ATOMS: atom_id res chain seq x y z
N MET A 1 24.38 -5.28 -21.27
CA MET A 1 23.12 -5.93 -21.68
C MET A 1 22.09 -5.48 -20.67
N GLU A 2 20.92 -5.00 -21.08
CA GLU A 2 19.87 -4.62 -20.12
C GLU A 2 19.00 -5.82 -19.75
N THR A 3 18.47 -5.83 -18.53
CA THR A 3 17.50 -6.83 -18.10
C THR A 3 16.21 -6.71 -18.91
N LYS A 4 15.69 -7.82 -19.43
CA LYS A 4 14.42 -7.83 -20.17
C LYS A 4 13.56 -9.04 -19.80
N VAL A 5 12.25 -8.86 -19.97
CA VAL A 5 11.27 -9.93 -19.79
C VAL A 5 11.08 -10.67 -21.11
N THR A 6 11.08 -12.00 -21.05
CA THR A 6 10.79 -12.85 -22.22
C THR A 6 9.36 -13.36 -22.21
N THR A 7 8.84 -13.68 -21.02
CA THR A 7 7.47 -14.15 -20.83
C THR A 7 6.91 -13.61 -19.51
N ILE A 8 5.72 -13.03 -19.56
CA ILE A 8 4.95 -12.60 -18.39
C ILE A 8 3.97 -13.73 -18.02
N TYR A 9 4.03 -14.21 -16.79
CA TYR A 9 3.03 -15.13 -16.27
C TYR A 9 1.72 -14.36 -15.98
N ASP A 10 0.57 -14.99 -16.25
CA ASP A 10 -0.72 -14.36 -15.92
C ASP A 10 -0.95 -14.39 -14.41
N TYR A 11 -0.93 -13.22 -13.76
CA TYR A 11 -1.13 -13.12 -12.32
C TYR A 11 -2.51 -13.65 -11.88
N LYS A 12 -3.53 -13.64 -12.76
CA LYS A 12 -4.86 -14.18 -12.47
C LYS A 12 -4.89 -15.70 -12.38
N SER A 13 -3.82 -16.35 -12.85
CA SER A 13 -3.62 -17.81 -12.74
C SER A 13 -2.85 -18.21 -11.46
N ILE A 14 -2.52 -17.26 -10.59
CA ILE A 14 -1.90 -17.54 -9.29
C ILE A 14 -3.01 -17.73 -8.25
N ASP A 15 -3.14 -18.95 -7.72
CA ASP A 15 -4.09 -19.26 -6.66
C ASP A 15 -3.74 -18.51 -5.37
N ILE A 16 -4.63 -17.62 -4.91
CA ILE A 16 -4.48 -16.92 -3.65
C ILE A 16 -4.97 -17.84 -2.51
N PRO A 17 -4.16 -18.09 -1.48
CA PRO A 17 -4.59 -18.86 -0.32
C PRO A 17 -5.87 -18.31 0.30
N LYS A 18 -6.88 -19.17 0.49
CA LYS A 18 -8.16 -18.82 1.12
C LYS A 18 -8.03 -17.99 2.41
N PRO A 19 -7.12 -18.32 3.36
CA PRO A 19 -6.98 -17.53 4.59
C PRO A 19 -6.56 -16.08 4.38
N LEU A 20 -6.10 -15.70 3.18
CA LEU A 20 -5.79 -14.31 2.86
C LEU A 20 -7.01 -13.55 2.31
N ILE A 21 -8.01 -14.23 1.74
CA ILE A 21 -9.17 -13.62 1.08
C ILE A 21 -10.49 -13.86 1.80
N GLU A 22 -10.60 -14.89 2.62
CA GLU A 22 -11.72 -15.17 3.51
C GLU A 22 -11.38 -14.59 4.89
N LEU A 23 -11.83 -13.35 5.15
CA LEU A 23 -11.49 -12.60 6.35
C LEU A 23 -12.61 -12.65 7.39
N GLN A 24 -12.24 -12.73 8.67
CA GLN A 24 -13.18 -12.49 9.75
C GLN A 24 -13.17 -11.01 10.12
N LEU A 25 -14.34 -10.37 10.06
CA LEU A 25 -14.47 -9.02 10.58
C LEU A 25 -14.44 -9.04 12.11
N PRO A 26 -13.79 -8.05 12.75
CA PRO A 26 -13.97 -7.85 14.18
C PRO A 26 -15.44 -7.55 14.48
N ASP A 27 -15.86 -7.69 15.75
CA ASP A 27 -17.16 -7.19 16.19
C ASP A 27 -17.24 -5.68 15.94
N LEU A 28 -17.87 -5.34 14.81
CA LEU A 28 -17.96 -3.96 14.34
C LEU A 28 -18.74 -3.11 15.33
N SER A 29 -19.73 -3.67 16.02
CA SER A 29 -20.54 -2.92 16.99
C SER A 29 -19.69 -2.56 18.20
N ALA A 30 -18.96 -3.53 18.75
CA ALA A 30 -18.06 -3.28 19.87
C ALA A 30 -16.93 -2.30 19.50
N PHE A 31 -16.35 -2.44 18.30
CA PHE A 31 -15.32 -1.54 17.81
C PHE A 31 -15.84 -0.11 17.64
N ILE A 32 -17.02 0.07 17.03
CA ILE A 32 -17.64 1.37 16.83
C ILE A 32 -17.95 2.06 18.16
N GLU A 33 -18.46 1.34 19.15
CA GLU A 33 -18.69 1.89 20.49
C GLU A 33 -17.39 2.32 21.17
N ASP A 34 -16.29 1.57 21.01
CA ASP A 34 -14.96 1.98 21.48
C ASP A 34 -14.47 3.26 20.78
N GLN A 35 -14.66 3.39 19.47
CA GLN A 35 -14.32 4.62 18.74
C GLN A 35 -15.18 5.81 19.18
N CYS A 36 -16.48 5.61 19.41
CA CYS A 36 -17.35 6.65 19.95
C CYS A 36 -16.89 7.09 21.35
N GLN A 37 -16.50 6.14 22.21
CA GLN A 37 -15.98 6.45 23.54
C GLN A 37 -14.68 7.27 23.47
N LYS A 38 -13.72 6.86 22.64
CA LYS A 38 -12.45 7.57 22.44
C LYS A 38 -12.67 8.99 21.91
N LEU A 39 -13.63 9.17 21.00
CA LEU A 39 -13.97 10.48 20.48
C LEU A 39 -14.60 11.37 21.56
N ALA A 40 -15.50 10.80 22.37
CA ALA A 40 -16.11 11.51 23.49
C ALA A 40 -15.08 11.92 24.55
N GLU A 41 -14.11 11.05 24.85
CA GLU A 41 -12.99 11.34 25.76
C GLU A 41 -12.12 12.49 25.25
N ARG A 42 -11.86 12.56 23.93
CA ARG A 42 -11.06 13.63 23.31
C ARG A 42 -11.72 15.01 23.45
N HIS A 43 -13.04 15.08 23.31
CA HIS A 43 -13.80 16.34 23.35
C HIS A 43 -14.31 16.71 24.73
N SER A 44 -14.40 15.75 25.65
CA SER A 44 -14.89 16.01 26.99
C SER A 44 -13.92 16.88 27.78
N LYS A 45 -14.44 17.99 28.31
CA LYS A 45 -13.74 18.87 29.26
C LYS A 45 -14.03 18.49 30.73
N LEU A 46 -14.85 17.47 30.94
CA LEU A 46 -15.27 17.01 32.26
C LEU A 46 -14.33 15.91 32.73
N GLU A 47 -13.79 16.03 33.95
CA GLU A 47 -13.22 14.88 34.65
C GLU A 47 -14.37 14.04 35.21
N LEU A 48 -14.51 12.82 34.72
CA LEU A 48 -15.50 11.87 35.23
C LEU A 48 -14.91 11.01 36.36
N PRO A 49 -15.73 10.60 37.35
CA PRO A 49 -15.34 9.60 38.33
C PRO A 49 -14.88 8.29 37.68
N GLU A 50 -13.99 7.57 38.35
CA GLU A 50 -13.47 6.28 37.88
C GLU A 50 -14.61 5.30 37.55
N GLY A 51 -14.63 4.78 36.32
CA GLY A 51 -15.65 3.85 35.82
C GLY A 51 -16.84 4.48 35.10
N GLN A 52 -16.97 5.81 35.04
CA GLN A 52 -17.95 6.47 34.16
C GLN A 52 -17.38 6.69 32.76
N LYS A 53 -18.19 6.42 31.74
CA LYS A 53 -17.82 6.61 30.33
C LYS A 53 -18.30 7.95 29.81
N HIS A 54 -17.46 8.61 29.02
CA HIS A 54 -17.90 9.74 28.22
C HIS A 54 -18.89 9.26 27.15
N VAL A 55 -20.00 9.96 27.01
CA VAL A 55 -21.01 9.69 25.98
C VAL A 55 -20.79 10.70 24.87
N LEU A 56 -20.65 10.19 23.65
CA LEU A 56 -20.51 11.04 22.46
C LEU A 56 -21.82 11.79 22.20
N THR A 57 -21.73 13.08 21.92
CA THR A 57 -22.87 13.93 21.53
C THR A 57 -22.71 14.43 20.10
N ASP A 58 -23.81 14.84 19.47
CA ASP A 58 -23.79 15.41 18.11
C ASP A 58 -22.89 16.65 18.02
N GLU A 59 -22.84 17.47 19.07
CA GLU A 59 -21.95 18.64 19.16
C GLU A 59 -20.47 18.23 19.10
N MET A 60 -20.09 17.10 19.73
CA MET A 60 -18.73 16.58 19.67
C MET A 60 -18.39 16.02 18.29
N VAL A 61 -19.37 15.43 17.58
CA VAL A 61 -19.19 14.97 16.19
C VAL A 61 -18.99 16.16 15.25
N GLN A 62 -19.81 17.22 15.39
CA GLN A 62 -19.67 18.44 14.59
C GLN A 62 -18.31 19.13 14.80
N ALA A 63 -17.71 18.99 15.98
CA ALA A 63 -16.39 19.54 16.28
C ALA A 63 -15.24 18.85 15.52
N GLU A 64 -15.45 17.65 14.96
CA GLU A 64 -14.46 16.99 14.09
C GLU A 64 -14.49 17.51 12.64
N ASP A 65 -15.45 18.37 12.30
CA ASP A 65 -15.60 18.99 10.95
C ASP A 65 -15.60 17.94 9.82
N LEU A 66 -16.24 16.80 10.07
CA LEU A 66 -16.31 15.70 9.12
C LEU A 66 -17.33 16.04 8.00
N PRO A 67 -16.93 16.00 6.72
CA PRO A 67 -17.82 16.35 5.61
C PRO A 67 -19.11 15.52 5.59
N GLY A 68 -20.25 16.18 5.80
CA GLY A 68 -21.57 15.54 5.75
C GLY A 68 -21.92 14.65 6.95
N ILE A 69 -21.16 14.71 8.05
CA ILE A 69 -21.41 13.95 9.29
C ILE A 69 -21.60 14.94 10.43
N THR A 70 -22.83 15.02 10.95
CA THR A 70 -23.22 16.01 11.96
C THR A 70 -23.86 15.42 13.21
N THR A 71 -24.16 14.12 13.19
CA THR A 71 -24.79 13.39 14.29
C THR A 71 -24.02 12.12 14.67
N VAL A 72 -24.23 11.62 15.88
CA VAL A 72 -23.65 10.37 16.37
C VAL A 72 -24.06 9.18 15.52
N GLU A 73 -25.31 9.11 15.08
CA GLU A 73 -25.77 8.01 14.22
C GLU A 73 -25.13 8.08 12.83
N GLU A 74 -25.01 9.26 12.22
CA GLU A 74 -24.27 9.42 10.96
C GLU A 74 -22.80 9.00 11.09
N TYR A 75 -22.17 9.31 12.22
CA TYR A 75 -20.79 8.89 12.50
C TYR A 75 -20.67 7.36 12.62
N LYS A 76 -21.60 6.72 13.34
CA LYS A 76 -21.66 5.25 13.45
C LYS A 76 -21.92 4.59 12.10
N ASP A 77 -22.86 5.11 11.31
CA ASP A 77 -23.17 4.59 9.98
C ASP A 77 -22.02 4.75 8.99
N ALA A 78 -21.30 5.88 9.05
CA ALA A 78 -20.08 6.07 8.28
C ALA A 78 -19.05 5.00 8.63
N MET A 79 -18.77 4.76 9.91
CA MET A 79 -17.82 3.71 10.33
C MET A 79 -18.27 2.31 9.90
N ARG A 80 -19.57 1.98 10.03
CA ARG A 80 -20.11 0.67 9.56
C ARG A 80 -19.82 0.43 8.08
N ARG A 81 -19.86 1.49 7.26
CA ARG A 81 -19.59 1.41 5.81
C ARG A 81 -18.09 1.44 5.50
N GLU A 82 -17.34 2.35 6.11
CA GLU A 82 -15.94 2.61 5.75
C GLU A 82 -14.97 1.55 6.31
N ILE A 83 -15.26 0.94 7.47
CA ILE A 83 -14.35 -0.04 8.09
C ILE A 83 -14.17 -1.28 7.19
N PRO A 84 -15.23 -1.98 6.73
CA PRO A 84 -15.05 -3.12 5.84
C PRO A 84 -14.36 -2.72 4.52
N PHE A 85 -14.69 -1.54 3.97
CA PHE A 85 -14.04 -1.02 2.77
C PHE A 85 -12.53 -0.84 2.97
N THR A 86 -12.14 -0.22 4.09
CA THR A 86 -10.74 0.05 4.44
C THR A 86 -9.97 -1.25 4.67
N ILE A 87 -10.53 -2.19 5.44
CA ILE A 87 -9.92 -3.50 5.68
C ILE A 87 -9.70 -4.24 4.36
N ARG A 88 -10.73 -4.26 3.49
CA ARG A 88 -10.63 -4.92 2.19
C ARG A 88 -9.55 -4.27 1.30
N SER A 89 -9.51 -2.94 1.26
CA SER A 89 -8.52 -2.19 0.49
C SER A 89 -7.10 -2.48 0.99
N GLN A 90 -6.85 -2.34 2.29
CA GLN A 90 -5.54 -2.62 2.89
C GLN A 90 -5.10 -4.07 2.67
N GLN A 91 -6.00 -5.03 2.87
CA GLN A 91 -5.73 -6.44 2.62
C GLN A 91 -5.38 -6.69 1.15
N SER A 92 -6.11 -6.07 0.21
CA SER A 92 -5.85 -6.25 -1.21
C SER A 92 -4.44 -5.78 -1.60
N HIS A 93 -4.00 -4.63 -1.09
CA HIS A 93 -2.64 -4.13 -1.32
C HIS A 93 -1.59 -5.04 -0.69
N MET A 94 -1.81 -5.53 0.54
CA MET A 94 -0.90 -6.45 1.21
C MET A 94 -0.75 -7.77 0.46
N ILE A 95 -1.84 -8.37 -0.02
CA ILE A 95 -1.78 -9.59 -0.83
C ILE A 95 -1.01 -9.34 -2.13
N VAL A 96 -1.21 -8.18 -2.76
CA VAL A 96 -0.47 -7.84 -3.98
C VAL A 96 1.03 -7.72 -3.70
N SER A 97 1.43 -6.92 -2.70
CA SER A 97 2.84 -6.65 -2.40
C SER A 97 3.58 -7.89 -1.88
N ASP A 98 2.94 -8.64 -0.98
CA ASP A 98 3.65 -9.64 -0.17
C ASP A 98 3.52 -11.04 -0.75
N PHE A 99 2.47 -11.29 -1.55
CA PHE A 99 2.20 -12.60 -2.14
C PHE A 99 2.27 -12.58 -3.67
N LEU A 100 1.45 -11.78 -4.35
CA LEU A 100 1.33 -11.87 -5.80
C LEU A 100 2.56 -11.35 -6.55
N VAL A 101 3.13 -10.20 -6.16
CA VAL A 101 4.33 -9.67 -6.84
C VAL A 101 5.50 -10.65 -6.77
N PRO A 102 5.87 -11.22 -5.59
CA PRO A 102 6.88 -12.26 -5.52
C PRO A 102 6.57 -13.48 -6.39
N GLN A 103 5.32 -13.98 -6.34
CA GLN A 103 4.91 -15.14 -7.15
C GLN A 103 4.97 -14.86 -8.65
N LEU A 104 4.54 -13.67 -9.07
CA LEU A 104 4.54 -13.24 -10.46
C LEU A 104 5.97 -13.13 -11.00
N VAL A 105 6.87 -12.49 -10.24
CA VAL A 105 8.29 -12.42 -10.58
C VAL A 105 8.91 -13.82 -10.64
N GLN A 106 8.61 -14.69 -9.68
CA GLN A 106 9.14 -16.05 -9.65
C GLN A 106 8.68 -16.91 -10.84
N ARG A 107 7.43 -16.73 -11.30
CA ARG A 107 6.83 -17.54 -12.39
C ARG A 107 7.08 -16.96 -13.78
N SER A 108 7.45 -15.68 -13.88
CA SER A 108 7.81 -15.03 -15.14
C SER A 108 9.25 -15.32 -15.54
N THR A 109 9.59 -15.13 -16.81
CA THR A 109 10.93 -15.42 -17.35
C THR A 109 11.65 -14.14 -17.76
N PHE A 110 12.94 -14.06 -17.42
CA PHE A 110 13.78 -12.89 -17.63
C PHE A 110 15.13 -13.29 -18.24
N GLU A 111 15.66 -12.45 -19.12
CA GLU A 111 17.09 -12.40 -19.40
C GLU A 111 17.69 -11.33 -18.49
N ILE A 112 18.34 -11.75 -17.42
CA ILE A 112 18.76 -10.86 -16.32
C ILE A 112 20.18 -10.37 -16.53
N ASN A 113 20.39 -9.05 -16.41
CA ASN A 113 21.70 -8.49 -16.12
C ASN A 113 21.91 -8.47 -14.60
N ASP A 114 22.75 -9.37 -14.09
CA ASP A 114 22.99 -9.48 -12.66
C ASP A 114 23.69 -8.25 -12.06
N GLU A 115 24.40 -7.44 -12.84
CA GLU A 115 24.99 -6.18 -12.36
C GLU A 115 23.91 -5.16 -12.02
N GLU A 116 22.88 -5.03 -12.87
CA GLU A 116 21.73 -4.16 -12.62
C GLU A 116 20.94 -4.63 -11.40
N ALA A 117 20.57 -5.91 -11.37
CA ALA A 117 19.82 -6.47 -10.26
C ALA A 117 20.58 -6.32 -8.93
N THR A 118 21.90 -6.54 -8.93
CA THR A 118 22.74 -6.36 -7.74
C THR A 118 22.82 -4.90 -7.31
N ARG A 119 22.93 -3.96 -8.26
CA ARG A 119 22.95 -2.52 -7.97
C ARG A 119 21.67 -2.07 -7.30
N GLU A 120 20.52 -2.47 -7.83
CA GLU A 120 19.21 -2.13 -7.25
C GLU A 120 19.00 -2.74 -5.86
N SER A 121 19.37 -4.02 -5.68
CA SER A 121 19.34 -4.67 -4.37
C SER A 121 20.21 -3.95 -3.34
N LYS A 122 21.44 -3.56 -3.72
CA LYS A 122 22.34 -2.81 -2.83
C LYS A 122 21.84 -1.40 -2.53
N HIS A 123 21.26 -0.73 -3.52
CA HIS A 123 20.65 0.58 -3.31
C HIS A 123 19.53 0.52 -2.27
N ARG A 124 18.64 -0.48 -2.38
CA ARG A 124 17.60 -0.72 -1.37
C ARG A 124 18.19 -1.01 0.01
N LEU A 125 19.23 -1.85 0.09
CA LEU A 125 19.89 -2.14 1.36
C LEU A 125 20.49 -0.88 2.00
N ASN A 126 21.14 -0.02 1.21
CA ASN A 126 21.70 1.23 1.71
C ASN A 126 20.60 2.16 2.29
N ILE A 127 19.48 2.33 1.58
CA ILE A 127 18.34 3.11 2.07
C ILE A 127 17.80 2.51 3.38
N PHE A 128 17.70 1.18 3.45
CA PHE A 128 17.20 0.49 4.65
C PHE A 128 18.14 0.68 5.84
N GLU A 129 19.45 0.61 5.63
CA GLU A 129 20.46 0.90 6.65
C GLU A 129 20.45 2.38 7.09
N GLU A 130 20.22 3.31 6.17
CA GLU A 130 20.08 4.74 6.47
C GLU A 130 18.86 4.99 7.37
N LYS A 131 17.71 4.41 7.04
CA LYS A 131 16.50 4.51 7.89
C LYS A 131 16.69 3.90 9.27
N ALA A 132 17.41 2.77 9.38
CA ALA A 132 17.77 2.19 10.67
C ALA A 132 18.59 3.18 11.51
N LYS A 133 19.60 3.83 10.90
CA LYS A 133 20.44 4.84 11.56
C LYS A 133 19.64 6.08 11.97
N GLU A 134 18.75 6.58 11.11
CA GLU A 134 17.87 7.72 11.41
C GLU A 134 16.98 7.45 12.62
N GLN A 135 16.54 6.20 12.80
CA GLN A 135 15.76 5.78 13.96
C GLN A 135 16.60 5.37 15.18
N GLY A 136 17.93 5.42 15.09
CA GLY A 136 18.84 5.00 16.16
C GLY A 136 18.79 3.50 16.47
N LEU A 137 18.38 2.67 15.50
CA LEU A 137 18.25 1.22 15.64
C LEU A 137 19.43 0.51 14.97
N SER A 138 19.78 -0.67 15.49
CA SER A 138 20.63 -1.60 14.73
C SER A 138 19.86 -2.11 13.51
N LEU A 139 20.58 -2.58 12.48
CA LEU A 139 19.94 -3.15 11.29
C LEU A 139 19.04 -4.35 11.66
N GLU A 140 19.49 -5.20 12.58
CA GLU A 140 18.71 -6.30 13.13
C GLU A 140 17.41 -5.82 13.80
N ALA A 141 17.49 -4.90 14.76
CA ALA A 141 16.31 -4.40 15.48
C ALA A 141 15.33 -3.67 14.54
N TYR A 142 15.85 -2.94 13.56
CA TYR A 142 15.03 -2.32 12.54
C TYR A 142 14.35 -3.36 11.65
N GLY A 143 15.07 -4.37 11.17
CA GLY A 143 14.50 -5.46 10.38
C GLY A 143 13.43 -6.26 11.13
N GLN A 144 13.68 -6.63 12.39
CA GLN A 144 12.70 -7.32 13.23
C GLN A 144 11.40 -6.51 13.40
N LYS A 145 11.53 -5.19 13.58
CA LYS A 145 10.39 -4.26 13.68
C LYS A 145 9.63 -4.16 12.36
N GLU A 146 10.32 -3.87 11.25
CA GLU A 146 9.70 -3.61 9.95
C GLU A 146 9.09 -4.88 9.33
N PHE A 147 9.71 -6.04 9.55
CA PHE A 147 9.23 -7.32 9.01
C PHE A 147 8.31 -8.07 9.97
N GLY A 148 8.20 -7.63 11.23
CA GLY A 148 7.38 -8.29 12.25
C GLY A 148 7.89 -9.68 12.64
N VAL A 149 9.15 -10.01 12.37
CA VAL A 149 9.77 -11.30 12.69
C VAL A 149 10.85 -11.08 13.75
N PRO A 150 10.53 -11.19 15.06
CA PRO A 150 11.44 -10.86 16.14
C PRO A 150 12.64 -11.81 16.28
N THR A 151 12.66 -12.90 15.52
CA THR A 151 13.74 -13.90 15.56
C THR A 151 14.76 -13.72 14.45
N MET A 152 14.58 -12.76 13.53
CA MET A 152 15.54 -12.55 12.43
C MET A 152 16.85 -11.98 12.94
N ASP A 153 17.97 -12.58 12.53
CA ASP A 153 19.30 -12.02 12.75
C ASP A 153 19.69 -10.98 11.68
N GLU A 154 20.77 -10.22 11.92
CA GLU A 154 21.23 -9.19 10.96
C GLU A 154 21.51 -9.76 9.55
N GLY A 155 22.06 -10.97 9.46
CA GLY A 155 22.36 -11.64 8.19
C GLY A 155 21.08 -11.95 7.41
N GLU A 156 20.08 -12.49 8.09
CA GLU A 156 18.76 -12.77 7.54
C GLU A 156 18.06 -11.47 7.07
N VAL A 157 18.14 -10.40 7.86
CA VAL A 157 17.62 -9.08 7.49
C VAL A 157 18.27 -8.59 6.20
N ARG A 158 19.61 -8.63 6.10
CA ARG A 158 20.34 -8.21 4.90
C ARG A 158 19.90 -9.03 3.68
N GLN A 159 19.85 -10.35 3.79
CA GLN A 159 19.46 -11.22 2.68
C GLN A 159 18.02 -10.94 2.23
N TYR A 160 17.11 -10.74 3.18
CA TYR A 160 15.72 -10.44 2.87
C TYR A 160 15.58 -9.08 2.17
N VAL A 161 16.28 -8.04 2.62
CA VAL A 161 16.26 -6.73 1.95
C VAL A 161 16.83 -6.81 0.53
N LEU A 162 17.93 -7.56 0.33
CA LEU A 162 18.51 -7.77 -1.00
C LEU A 162 17.54 -8.51 -1.93
N TYR A 163 16.86 -9.53 -1.40
CA TYR A 163 15.81 -10.27 -2.10
C TYR A 163 14.66 -9.32 -2.51
N LEU A 164 14.13 -8.52 -1.59
CA LEU A 164 13.08 -7.53 -1.88
C LEU A 164 13.52 -6.52 -2.95
N GLY A 165 14.78 -6.08 -2.92
CA GLY A 165 15.32 -5.17 -3.92
C GLY A 165 15.38 -5.80 -5.32
N ARG A 166 15.78 -7.08 -5.41
CA ARG A 166 15.79 -7.81 -6.68
C ARG A 166 14.37 -8.02 -7.19
N THR A 167 13.44 -8.41 -6.31
CA THR A 167 12.03 -8.60 -6.67
C THR A 167 11.40 -7.30 -7.16
N SER A 168 11.65 -6.17 -6.47
CA SER A 168 11.14 -4.85 -6.88
C SER A 168 11.69 -4.44 -8.25
N PHE A 169 12.99 -4.66 -8.49
CA PHE A 169 13.62 -4.38 -9.78
C PHE A 169 13.00 -5.22 -10.92
N LEU A 170 12.90 -6.53 -10.73
CA LEU A 170 12.34 -7.43 -11.75
C LEU A 170 10.86 -7.14 -11.99
N PHE A 171 10.11 -6.79 -10.95
CA PHE A 171 8.72 -6.38 -11.09
C PHE A 171 8.58 -5.08 -11.89
N ARG A 172 9.46 -4.09 -11.69
CA ARG A 172 9.48 -2.85 -12.50
C ARG A 172 9.69 -3.14 -13.98
N VAL A 173 10.68 -3.98 -14.31
CA VAL A 173 10.94 -4.41 -15.70
C VAL A 173 9.73 -5.16 -16.27
N LEU A 174 9.10 -6.01 -15.47
CA LEU A 174 7.90 -6.75 -15.84
C LEU A 174 6.71 -5.82 -16.11
N ALA A 175 6.47 -4.84 -15.25
CA ALA A 175 5.35 -3.90 -15.39
C ALA A 175 5.49 -3.01 -16.63
N GLN A 176 6.72 -2.59 -16.96
CA GLN A 176 7.01 -1.88 -18.22
C GLN A 176 6.68 -2.75 -19.43
N GLU A 177 7.14 -3.99 -19.46
CA GLU A 177 6.84 -4.92 -20.55
C GLU A 177 5.32 -5.22 -20.62
N TYR A 178 4.66 -5.35 -19.47
CA TYR A 178 3.22 -5.61 -19.37
C TYR A 178 2.39 -4.52 -20.07
N LEU A 179 2.69 -3.25 -19.76
CA LEU A 179 2.04 -2.12 -20.42
C LEU A 179 2.37 -2.05 -21.91
N ARG A 180 3.63 -2.29 -22.28
CA ARG A 180 4.08 -2.32 -23.67
C ARG A 180 3.32 -3.36 -24.50
N GLN A 181 3.10 -4.57 -23.98
CA GLN A 181 2.34 -5.62 -24.67
C GLN A 181 0.86 -5.27 -24.88
N ARG A 182 0.32 -4.32 -24.11
CA ARG A 182 -1.05 -3.80 -24.24
C ARG A 182 -1.13 -2.55 -25.12
N GLY A 183 -0.04 -2.16 -25.75
CA GLY A 183 0.02 -1.00 -26.63
C GLY A 183 0.07 0.35 -25.90
N VAL A 184 0.30 0.34 -24.58
CA VAL A 184 0.51 1.59 -23.83
C VAL A 184 1.92 2.09 -24.17
N THR A 185 1.98 3.33 -24.66
CA THR A 185 3.24 4.02 -24.93
C THR A 185 3.47 5.04 -23.82
N LEU A 186 4.67 5.04 -23.25
CA LEU A 186 5.09 6.00 -22.25
C LEU A 186 5.99 7.01 -22.95
N ASP A 187 5.43 8.16 -23.31
CA ASP A 187 6.12 9.23 -24.02
C ASP A 187 5.72 10.61 -23.49
N VAL A 188 6.21 11.65 -24.15
CA VAL A 188 5.92 13.04 -23.76
C VAL A 188 4.42 13.38 -23.88
N VAL A 189 3.72 12.76 -24.83
CA VAL A 189 2.29 13.00 -25.06
C VAL A 189 1.47 12.33 -23.97
N SER A 190 1.73 11.05 -23.69
CA SER A 190 1.05 10.31 -22.62
C SER A 190 1.33 10.94 -21.24
N TYR A 191 2.55 11.45 -21.03
CA TYR A 191 2.90 12.20 -19.82
C TYR A 191 2.10 13.50 -19.69
N ALA A 192 1.92 14.27 -20.76
CA ALA A 192 1.15 15.51 -20.72
C ALA A 192 -0.33 15.24 -20.38
N GLU A 193 -0.92 14.18 -20.95
CA GLU A 193 -2.27 13.75 -20.61
C GLU A 193 -2.40 13.29 -19.15
N TYR A 194 -1.40 12.55 -18.66
CA TYR A 194 -1.35 12.09 -17.27
C TYR A 194 -1.26 13.26 -16.28
N VAL A 195 -0.39 14.25 -16.54
CA VAL A 195 -0.27 15.47 -15.74
C VAL A 195 -1.61 16.21 -15.67
N LYS A 196 -2.29 16.36 -16.81
CA LYS A 196 -3.60 17.00 -16.88
C LYS A 196 -4.64 16.25 -16.04
N SER A 197 -4.68 14.93 -16.14
CA SER A 197 -5.61 14.10 -15.34
C SER A 197 -5.37 14.26 -13.83
N ILE A 198 -4.10 14.33 -13.39
CA ILE A 198 -3.78 14.56 -11.97
C ILE A 198 -4.21 15.96 -11.55
N ALA A 199 -3.90 16.98 -12.36
CA ALA A 199 -4.28 18.36 -12.08
C ALA A 199 -5.80 18.50 -11.91
N GLU A 200 -6.59 17.89 -12.80
CA GLU A 200 -8.06 17.89 -12.72
C GLU A 200 -8.58 17.18 -11.47
N THR A 201 -7.96 16.06 -11.09
CA THR A 201 -8.41 15.25 -9.94
C THR A 201 -8.04 15.86 -8.60
N THR A 202 -6.87 16.49 -8.51
CA THR A 202 -6.30 17.01 -7.26
C THR A 202 -6.53 18.50 -7.06
N GLY A 203 -6.91 19.23 -8.11
CA GLY A 203 -6.96 20.70 -8.12
C GLY A 203 -5.58 21.36 -8.11
N MET A 204 -4.50 20.60 -8.30
CA MET A 204 -3.15 21.15 -8.44
C MET A 204 -2.95 21.75 -9.83
N GLU A 205 -2.21 22.86 -9.92
CA GLU A 205 -1.73 23.39 -11.19
C GLU A 205 -0.78 22.40 -11.88
N GLU A 206 -0.87 22.27 -13.20
CA GLU A 206 -0.08 21.28 -13.95
C GLU A 206 1.44 21.45 -13.77
N ASP A 207 1.94 22.68 -13.60
CA ASP A 207 3.36 22.93 -13.37
C ASP A 207 3.84 22.36 -12.03
N ASN A 208 3.02 22.45 -10.97
CA ASN A 208 3.33 21.83 -9.68
C ASN A 208 3.30 20.29 -9.80
N VAL A 209 2.40 19.75 -10.62
CA VAL A 209 2.37 18.30 -10.89
C VAL A 209 3.67 17.86 -11.58
N ARG A 210 4.17 18.62 -12.56
CA ARG A 210 5.43 18.32 -13.28
C ARG A 210 6.67 18.42 -12.39
N GLU A 211 6.65 19.31 -11.39
CA GLU A 211 7.74 19.41 -10.40
C GLU A 211 7.81 18.18 -9.50
N VAL A 212 6.66 17.70 -9.01
CA VAL A 212 6.59 16.55 -8.11
C VAL A 212 6.73 15.22 -8.87
N LEU A 213 6.23 15.17 -10.09
CA LEU A 213 6.30 13.98 -10.96
C LEU A 213 6.93 14.31 -12.31
N PRO A 214 8.26 14.47 -12.38
CA PRO A 214 8.95 14.66 -13.64
C PRO A 214 8.77 13.46 -14.60
N ILE A 215 8.95 13.70 -15.91
CA ILE A 215 8.75 12.67 -16.94
C ILE A 215 9.56 11.37 -16.72
N HIS A 216 10.77 11.46 -16.16
CA HIS A 216 11.57 10.26 -15.87
C HIS A 216 10.93 9.41 -14.77
N ILE A 217 10.38 10.03 -13.72
CA ILE A 217 9.62 9.34 -12.67
C ILE A 217 8.34 8.75 -13.24
N TYR A 218 7.64 9.49 -14.13
CA TYR A 218 6.48 8.95 -14.84
C TYR A 218 6.82 7.66 -15.60
N MET A 219 7.89 7.68 -16.40
CA MET A 219 8.30 6.51 -17.20
C MET A 219 8.76 5.33 -16.34
N ASP A 220 9.36 5.59 -15.18
CA ASP A 220 9.91 4.56 -14.30
C ASP A 220 8.87 3.96 -13.33
N GLU A 221 8.01 4.79 -12.74
CA GLU A 221 7.13 4.39 -11.63
C GLU A 221 5.69 4.10 -12.05
N VAL A 222 5.13 4.84 -13.01
CA VAL A 222 3.72 4.64 -13.42
C VAL A 222 3.42 3.23 -13.92
N PRO A 223 4.33 2.52 -14.62
CA PRO A 223 4.07 1.13 -14.99
C PRO A 223 3.81 0.24 -13.79
N THR A 224 4.67 0.37 -12.77
CA THR A 224 4.56 -0.36 -11.50
C THR A 224 3.25 -0.03 -10.80
N VAL A 225 2.92 1.25 -10.65
CA VAL A 225 1.67 1.70 -10.01
C VAL A 225 0.44 1.18 -10.76
N SER A 226 0.40 1.33 -12.09
CA SER A 226 -0.72 0.90 -12.92
C SER A 226 -0.98 -0.61 -12.79
N MET A 227 0.09 -1.41 -12.78
CA MET A 227 -0.03 -2.85 -12.63
C MET A 227 -0.45 -3.24 -11.20
N LEU A 228 0.09 -2.58 -10.17
CA LEU A 228 -0.31 -2.79 -8.78
C LEU A 228 -1.79 -2.48 -8.55
N ASP A 229 -2.29 -1.38 -9.10
CA ASP A 229 -3.70 -0.96 -8.97
C ASP A 229 -4.64 -1.93 -9.68
N GLU A 230 -4.25 -2.44 -10.85
CA GLU A 230 -5.02 -3.47 -11.56
C GLU A 230 -5.07 -4.77 -10.75
N MET A 231 -3.91 -5.23 -10.24
CA MET A 231 -3.83 -6.43 -9.42
C MET A 231 -4.63 -6.26 -8.12
N ALA A 232 -4.52 -5.10 -7.45
CA ALA A 232 -5.24 -4.81 -6.23
C ALA A 232 -6.76 -4.79 -6.47
N SER A 233 -7.21 -4.19 -7.56
CA SER A 233 -8.63 -4.20 -7.96
C SER A 233 -9.14 -5.62 -8.21
N TRP A 234 -8.32 -6.48 -8.85
CA TRP A 234 -8.66 -7.89 -9.04
C TRP A 234 -8.72 -8.66 -7.73
N VAL A 235 -7.76 -8.48 -6.81
CA VAL A 235 -7.77 -9.10 -5.48
C VAL A 235 -8.95 -8.60 -4.63
N TYR A 236 -9.22 -7.30 -4.65
CA TYR A 236 -10.29 -6.66 -3.90
C TYR A 236 -11.64 -7.34 -4.16
N SER A 237 -11.90 -7.71 -5.43
CA SER A 237 -13.14 -8.40 -5.82
C SER A 237 -13.28 -9.83 -5.29
N GLN A 238 -12.18 -10.43 -4.83
CA GLN A 238 -12.13 -11.80 -4.31
C GLN A 238 -12.22 -11.87 -2.78
N ILE A 239 -11.99 -10.75 -2.09
CA ILE A 239 -12.00 -10.73 -0.62
C ILE A 239 -13.45 -10.75 -0.13
N THR A 240 -13.76 -11.76 0.66
CA THR A 240 -15.04 -11.93 1.35
C THR A 240 -14.86 -11.77 2.85
N PHE A 241 -15.94 -11.38 3.52
CA PHE A 241 -16.00 -11.37 4.98
C PHE A 241 -16.89 -12.53 5.42
N ASP A 242 -16.35 -13.41 6.25
CA ASP A 242 -17.13 -14.46 6.88
C ASP A 242 -18.06 -13.83 7.93
N GLU A 243 -19.34 -14.24 7.91
CA GLU A 243 -20.36 -13.88 8.91
C GLU A 243 -20.21 -14.67 10.22
#